data_AF-T0YGN1-F1
#
_entry.id   AF-T0YGN1-F1
#
_cell.length_a   1.000
_cell.length_b   1.000
_cell.length_c   1.000
_cell.angle_alpha   90.00
_cell.angle_beta   90.00
_cell.angle_gamma   90.00
#
_symmetry.space_group_name_H-M   'P 1'
#
loop_
_entity.id
_entity.type
_entity.pdbx_description
1 polymer ?
#
loop_
_entity_poly.entity_id
_entity_poly.type
_entity_poly.pdbx_seq_one_letter_code
_entity_poly.pdbx_strand_id
1 'polypeptide(L)'
;MAQNGTETSYGAESIQILEGLTAVRKRPAMYIGSTDGRGLHHLINEVVDNSIDEVLRGACTDISVLLGKDGTCTVTDNGGGIPVEEHPRYHRPTLEIVMTVLHAGSKFDRNTYKVSGGLHGVGIHVVNALSAFVEVRVRRGGKRYLQRFERGIPASQLTVEGEDAGTGTEVRFLPDPQIFETVIFDKDVVSGRLRELAFLNPTATIHFADERDGSRETFHYPGGIQQFVEEMNANKNPLFSPACYFHTRREDVDVEVALQYNDGYNELVLSYANNIGTTDGGTHLMGFRAAHTRSLNDYARKQGYLKADREGLTGEDVREGLVAIVAVKVLEPQFEGQTKARLGNSEVKGAVESATYEKLVEFLEEHPPTAQAMVTKALQAAQAREAARKARELTRRKGLLEGGGLPGRLADCHSRDPRVSEIFLVEGDSAGGSAKQGRNREFQAILPLRGKILNVEKARLDKMLQNEVIRNLITALGTNIGEEMDL
;
A
#
# COMPACT_ATOMS: atom_id res chain seq x y z
N MET A 1 -10.15 -46.79 -41.38
CA MET A 1 -9.54 -46.51 -40.06
C MET A 1 -10.22 -45.26 -39.51
N ALA A 2 -11.31 -45.43 -38.78
CA ALA A 2 -12.03 -44.32 -38.17
C ALA A 2 -11.45 -44.08 -36.76
N GLN A 3 -11.10 -42.83 -36.48
CA GLN A 3 -10.57 -42.35 -35.22
C GLN A 3 -11.65 -42.49 -34.12
N ASN A 4 -11.32 -43.20 -33.03
CA ASN A 4 -12.08 -43.13 -31.79
C ASN A 4 -11.66 -41.84 -31.06
N GLY A 5 -12.45 -40.77 -31.25
CA GLY A 5 -12.47 -39.65 -30.31
C GLY A 5 -13.17 -40.10 -29.03
N THR A 6 -12.44 -40.20 -27.92
CA THR A 6 -13.04 -40.36 -26.60
C THR A 6 -13.84 -39.11 -26.27
N GLU A 7 -15.17 -39.19 -26.35
CA GLU A 7 -16.07 -38.18 -25.79
C GLU A 7 -15.81 -38.08 -24.29
N THR A 8 -15.18 -36.99 -23.86
CA THR A 8 -15.14 -36.59 -22.45
C THR A 8 -16.57 -36.21 -22.04
N SER A 9 -17.26 -37.15 -21.38
CA SER A 9 -18.57 -36.96 -20.79
C SER A 9 -18.55 -35.86 -19.74
N TYR A 10 -18.90 -34.63 -20.14
CA TYR A 10 -19.21 -33.52 -19.23
C TYR A 10 -20.62 -33.72 -18.67
N GLY A 11 -20.70 -34.42 -17.53
CA GLY A 11 -21.94 -34.69 -16.80
C GLY A 11 -21.90 -34.16 -15.36
N ALA A 12 -22.95 -34.39 -14.58
CA ALA A 12 -23.03 -33.92 -13.18
C ALA A 12 -21.84 -34.36 -12.31
N GLU A 13 -21.28 -35.55 -12.57
CA GLU A 13 -20.12 -36.09 -11.85
C GLU A 13 -18.80 -35.35 -12.16
N SER A 14 -18.77 -34.54 -13.23
CA SER A 14 -17.62 -33.67 -13.55
C SER A 14 -17.59 -32.37 -12.72
N ILE A 15 -18.68 -32.06 -11.99
CA ILE A 15 -18.76 -30.91 -11.10
C ILE A 15 -18.08 -31.23 -9.77
N GLN A 16 -16.91 -30.64 -9.54
CA GLN A 16 -16.19 -30.77 -8.28
C GLN A 16 -16.65 -29.69 -7.30
N ILE A 17 -17.17 -30.11 -6.14
CA ILE A 17 -17.49 -29.22 -5.02
C ILE A 17 -16.28 -29.21 -4.08
N LEU A 18 -15.69 -28.03 -3.89
CA LEU A 18 -14.58 -27.84 -2.94
C LEU A 18 -15.14 -27.32 -1.63
N GLU A 19 -15.17 -28.17 -0.61
CA GLU A 19 -15.67 -27.80 0.72
C GLU A 19 -14.56 -27.24 1.62
N GLY A 20 -14.93 -26.22 2.42
CA GLY A 20 -14.10 -25.65 3.47
C GLY A 20 -12.75 -25.12 2.98
N LEU A 21 -11.70 -25.39 3.74
CA LEU A 21 -10.34 -24.90 3.46
C LEU A 21 -9.68 -25.56 2.24
N THR A 22 -10.26 -26.63 1.70
CA THR A 22 -9.80 -27.27 0.47
C THR A 22 -9.89 -26.31 -0.73
N ALA A 23 -10.95 -25.48 -0.77
CA ALA A 23 -11.12 -24.45 -1.80
C ALA A 23 -9.99 -23.42 -1.76
N VAL A 24 -9.62 -22.99 -0.55
CA VAL A 24 -8.52 -22.03 -0.30
C VAL A 24 -7.19 -22.58 -0.83
N ARG A 25 -6.85 -23.83 -0.49
CA ARG A 25 -5.62 -24.48 -0.97
C ARG A 25 -5.59 -24.68 -2.48
N LYS A 26 -6.73 -24.92 -3.11
CA LYS A 26 -6.80 -25.12 -4.56
C LYS A 26 -6.65 -23.81 -5.34
N ARG A 27 -7.09 -22.68 -4.76
CA ARG A 27 -7.09 -21.35 -5.38
C ARG A 27 -6.52 -20.28 -4.43
N PRO A 28 -5.27 -20.41 -3.96
CA PRO A 28 -4.70 -19.55 -2.91
C PRO A 28 -4.66 -18.07 -3.32
N ALA A 29 -4.32 -17.77 -4.58
CA ALA A 29 -4.21 -16.40 -5.08
C ALA A 29 -5.53 -15.60 -4.97
N MET A 30 -6.69 -16.25 -4.94
CA MET A 30 -7.97 -15.57 -4.72
C MET A 30 -8.08 -14.98 -3.29
N TYR A 31 -7.40 -15.60 -2.33
CA TYR A 31 -7.48 -15.25 -0.91
C TYR A 31 -6.30 -14.39 -0.43
N ILE A 32 -5.11 -14.59 -1.01
CA ILE A 32 -3.87 -13.88 -0.62
C ILE A 32 -3.23 -13.08 -1.76
N GLY A 33 -3.94 -12.92 -2.88
CA GLY A 33 -3.52 -12.17 -4.07
C GLY A 33 -2.52 -12.91 -4.97
N SER A 34 -1.53 -13.61 -4.40
CA SER A 34 -0.49 -14.32 -5.15
C SER A 34 0.13 -15.47 -4.34
N THR A 35 0.95 -16.31 -4.96
CA THR A 35 1.75 -17.37 -4.30
C THR A 35 3.25 -17.08 -4.30
N ASP A 36 3.62 -15.87 -4.72
CA ASP A 36 4.98 -15.34 -4.66
C ASP A 36 5.26 -14.77 -3.24
N GLY A 37 6.39 -14.07 -3.11
CA GLY A 37 6.76 -13.43 -1.84
C GLY A 37 5.69 -12.50 -1.26
N ARG A 38 4.87 -11.81 -2.06
CA ARG A 38 3.80 -10.93 -1.55
C ARG A 38 2.74 -11.73 -0.83
N GLY A 39 2.28 -12.83 -1.43
CA GLY A 39 1.32 -13.74 -0.81
C GLY A 39 1.85 -14.39 0.46
N LEU A 40 3.15 -14.73 0.48
CA LEU A 40 3.81 -15.28 1.65
C LEU A 40 3.77 -14.31 2.84
N HIS A 41 4.17 -13.05 2.64
CA HIS A 41 4.15 -12.03 3.70
C HIS A 41 2.73 -11.66 4.12
N HIS A 42 1.75 -11.79 3.22
CA HIS A 42 0.35 -11.58 3.55
C HIS A 42 -0.16 -12.54 4.63
N LEU A 43 0.42 -13.75 4.76
CA LEU A 43 0.09 -14.65 5.87
C LEU A 43 0.46 -14.03 7.23
N ILE A 44 1.62 -13.37 7.33
CA ILE A 44 2.04 -12.68 8.56
C ILE A 44 1.07 -11.53 8.84
N ASN A 45 0.72 -10.75 7.81
CA ASN A 45 -0.22 -9.63 7.94
C ASN A 45 -1.55 -10.10 8.53
N GLU A 46 -2.14 -11.19 8.03
CA GLU A 46 -3.43 -11.69 8.54
C GLU A 46 -3.38 -12.14 10.01
N VAL A 47 -2.23 -12.62 10.50
CA VAL A 47 -2.06 -12.95 11.92
C VAL A 47 -1.85 -11.69 12.75
N VAL A 48 -0.96 -10.80 12.32
CA VAL A 48 -0.65 -9.55 13.03
C VAL A 48 -1.86 -8.61 13.08
N ASP A 49 -2.62 -8.50 12.00
CA ASP A 49 -3.82 -7.67 11.93
C ASP A 49 -4.87 -8.12 12.97
N ASN A 50 -4.95 -9.42 13.29
CA ASN A 50 -5.82 -9.89 14.38
C ASN A 50 -5.34 -9.39 15.76
N SER A 51 -4.04 -9.40 16.01
CA SER A 51 -3.48 -8.84 17.25
C SER A 51 -3.65 -7.31 17.30
N ILE A 52 -3.57 -6.61 16.17
CA ILE A 52 -3.85 -5.17 16.06
C ILE A 52 -5.33 -4.87 16.31
N ASP A 53 -6.27 -5.72 15.90
CA ASP A 53 -7.69 -5.54 16.24
C ASP A 53 -7.90 -5.60 17.78
N GLU A 54 -7.10 -6.37 18.51
CA GLU A 54 -7.12 -6.38 19.99
C GLU A 54 -6.51 -5.10 20.59
N VAL A 55 -5.51 -4.50 19.92
CA VAL A 55 -4.96 -3.18 20.28
C VAL A 55 -6.03 -2.10 20.10
N LEU A 56 -6.75 -2.11 18.97
CA LEU A 56 -7.84 -1.17 18.70
C LEU A 56 -8.99 -1.29 19.72
N ARG A 57 -9.17 -2.46 20.32
CA ARG A 57 -10.12 -2.71 21.43
C ARG A 57 -9.59 -2.25 22.80
N GLY A 58 -8.31 -1.86 22.88
CA GLY A 58 -7.64 -1.50 24.13
C GLY A 58 -7.31 -2.69 25.02
N ALA A 59 -7.29 -3.91 24.47
CA ALA A 59 -7.05 -5.15 25.22
C ALA A 59 -5.62 -5.69 25.04
N CYS A 60 -4.86 -5.18 24.07
CA CYS A 60 -3.50 -5.58 23.77
C CYS A 60 -2.57 -4.34 23.77
N THR A 61 -1.38 -4.51 24.33
CA THR A 61 -0.31 -3.48 24.36
C THR A 61 0.99 -3.99 23.77
N ASP A 62 1.19 -5.31 23.71
CA ASP A 62 2.46 -5.91 23.33
C ASP A 62 2.23 -7.01 22.29
N ILE A 63 2.91 -6.88 21.15
CA ILE A 63 2.91 -7.87 20.07
C ILE A 63 4.36 -8.26 19.80
N SER A 64 4.63 -9.54 19.63
CA SER A 64 5.95 -10.06 19.26
C SER A 64 5.85 -10.88 18.00
N VAL A 65 6.75 -10.63 17.04
CA VAL A 65 6.87 -11.38 15.78
C VAL A 65 8.27 -11.97 15.71
N LEU A 66 8.35 -13.29 15.57
CA LEU A 66 9.59 -14.04 15.51
C LEU A 66 9.67 -14.83 14.20
N LEU A 67 10.73 -14.62 13.42
CA LEU A 67 11.10 -15.47 12.30
C LEU A 67 12.10 -16.52 12.76
N GLY A 68 11.68 -17.78 12.77
CA GLY A 68 12.46 -18.92 13.25
C GLY A 68 13.46 -19.44 12.21
N LYS A 69 14.55 -20.07 12.68
CA LYS A 69 15.54 -20.73 11.81
C LYS A 69 14.99 -21.87 10.97
N ASP A 70 13.89 -22.47 11.41
CA ASP A 70 13.19 -23.57 10.74
C ASP A 70 12.18 -23.09 9.69
N GLY A 71 12.15 -21.79 9.40
CA GLY A 71 11.22 -21.18 8.43
C GLY A 71 9.86 -20.83 9.02
N THR A 72 9.65 -21.02 10.33
CA THR A 72 8.40 -20.63 10.98
C THR A 72 8.30 -19.14 11.23
N CYS A 73 7.06 -18.64 11.27
CA CYS A 73 6.74 -17.35 11.85
C CYS A 73 5.88 -17.59 13.10
N THR A 74 6.23 -16.92 14.20
CA THR A 74 5.45 -16.91 15.43
C THR A 74 5.01 -15.49 15.73
N VAL A 75 3.71 -15.28 15.91
CA VAL A 75 3.13 -14.01 16.36
C VAL A 75 2.49 -14.24 17.72
N THR A 76 2.87 -13.44 18.72
CA THR A 76 2.36 -13.52 20.08
C THR A 76 1.82 -12.17 20.52
N ASP A 77 0.61 -12.14 21.07
CA ASP A 77 0.02 -10.96 21.69
C ASP A 77 -0.34 -11.18 23.17
N ASN A 78 -0.57 -10.08 23.88
CA ASN A 78 -1.10 -10.08 25.25
C ASN A 78 -2.59 -9.69 25.31
N GLY A 79 -3.33 -9.92 24.21
CA GLY A 79 -4.75 -9.58 24.08
C GLY A 79 -5.69 -10.46 24.92
N GLY A 80 -6.98 -10.48 24.54
CA GLY A 80 -8.00 -11.25 25.28
C GLY A 80 -7.89 -12.78 25.13
N GLY A 81 -7.12 -13.26 24.16
CA GLY A 81 -7.03 -14.69 23.80
C GLY A 81 -8.26 -15.18 23.04
N ILE A 82 -8.05 -15.99 21.99
CA ILE A 82 -9.15 -16.61 21.23
C ILE A 82 -10.03 -17.44 22.18
N PRO A 83 -11.38 -17.38 22.08
CA PRO A 83 -12.25 -18.21 22.91
C PRO A 83 -11.97 -19.71 22.75
N VAL A 84 -11.99 -20.46 23.86
CA VAL A 84 -11.60 -21.88 23.93
C VAL A 84 -12.74 -22.80 24.37
N GLU A 85 -13.81 -22.21 24.92
CA GLU A 85 -15.03 -22.88 25.30
C GLU A 85 -15.72 -23.57 24.12
N GLU A 86 -16.57 -24.54 24.42
CA GLU A 86 -17.35 -25.24 23.40
C GLU A 86 -18.33 -24.28 22.71
N HIS A 87 -18.32 -24.26 21.38
CA HIS A 87 -19.21 -23.41 20.60
C HIS A 87 -20.65 -23.97 20.62
N PRO A 88 -21.68 -23.16 20.96
CA PRO A 88 -23.03 -23.64 21.26
C PRO A 88 -23.73 -24.35 20.09
N ARG A 89 -23.39 -24.00 18.85
CA ARG A 89 -23.94 -24.62 17.63
C ARG A 89 -23.14 -25.81 17.11
N TYR A 90 -21.81 -25.80 17.29
CA TYR A 90 -20.92 -26.75 16.61
C TYR A 90 -20.42 -27.85 17.55
N HIS A 91 -20.65 -27.71 18.86
CA HIS A 91 -20.27 -28.69 19.88
C HIS A 91 -18.79 -29.11 19.81
N ARG A 92 -17.94 -28.14 19.48
CA ARG A 92 -16.48 -28.24 19.32
C ARG A 92 -15.84 -26.99 19.92
N PRO A 93 -14.56 -27.04 20.34
CA PRO A 93 -13.87 -25.87 20.88
C PRO A 93 -13.94 -24.68 19.93
N THR A 94 -14.23 -23.49 20.45
CA THR A 94 -14.40 -22.27 19.62
C THR A 94 -13.13 -21.93 18.85
N LEU A 95 -11.95 -22.14 19.43
CA LEU A 95 -10.66 -22.02 18.74
C LEU A 95 -10.63 -22.87 17.47
N GLU A 96 -11.07 -24.12 17.54
CA GLU A 96 -11.08 -25.02 16.39
C GLU A 96 -12.02 -24.52 15.29
N ILE A 97 -13.17 -23.96 15.67
CA ILE A 97 -14.12 -23.36 14.72
C ILE A 97 -13.51 -22.13 14.04
N VAL A 98 -12.88 -21.23 14.81
CA VAL A 98 -12.15 -20.06 14.32
C VAL A 98 -10.95 -20.45 13.45
N MET A 99 -10.45 -21.68 13.54
CA MET A 99 -9.35 -22.14 12.67
C MET A 99 -9.82 -22.91 11.43
N THR A 100 -11.03 -23.50 11.44
CA THR A 100 -11.44 -24.48 10.40
C THR A 100 -12.68 -24.09 9.60
N VAL A 101 -13.54 -23.20 10.11
CA VAL A 101 -14.79 -22.83 9.45
C VAL A 101 -14.67 -21.44 8.85
N LEU A 102 -14.72 -21.34 7.51
CA LEU A 102 -14.70 -20.04 6.83
C LEU A 102 -15.84 -19.15 7.31
N HIS A 103 -15.57 -17.84 7.44
CA HIS A 103 -16.52 -16.84 7.92
C HIS A 103 -17.01 -17.10 9.35
N ALA A 104 -16.21 -17.78 10.18
CA ALA A 104 -16.46 -17.91 11.60
C ALA A 104 -15.59 -16.94 12.39
N GLY A 105 -16.20 -15.89 12.93
CA GLY A 105 -15.50 -14.93 13.80
C GLY A 105 -16.46 -13.96 14.48
N SER A 106 -16.07 -13.42 15.63
CA SER A 106 -16.84 -12.40 16.36
C SER A 106 -16.79 -11.02 15.69
N LYS A 107 -16.01 -10.86 14.61
CA LYS A 107 -15.85 -9.62 13.85
C LYS A 107 -17.09 -9.22 13.03
N PHE A 108 -18.08 -10.10 12.92
CA PHE A 108 -19.38 -9.80 12.30
C PHE A 108 -20.41 -9.19 13.27
N ASP A 109 -20.13 -9.21 14.58
CA ASP A 109 -20.99 -8.60 15.59
C ASP A 109 -20.46 -7.22 16.00
N ARG A 110 -21.26 -6.18 15.72
CA ARG A 110 -20.97 -4.77 16.02
C ARG A 110 -20.71 -4.51 17.51
N ASN A 111 -21.15 -5.41 18.40
CA ASN A 111 -20.94 -5.27 19.84
C ASN A 111 -19.53 -5.64 20.30
N THR A 112 -18.84 -6.52 19.57
CA THR A 112 -17.51 -7.03 19.99
C THR A 112 -16.36 -6.24 19.36
N TYR A 113 -16.47 -5.88 18.07
CA TYR A 113 -15.49 -5.06 17.37
C TYR A 113 -16.18 -3.85 16.71
N LYS A 114 -15.96 -2.65 17.26
CA LYS A 114 -16.48 -1.38 16.70
C LYS A 114 -15.69 -0.90 15.49
N VAL A 115 -14.43 -1.32 15.35
CA VAL A 115 -13.55 -1.02 14.23
C VAL A 115 -12.63 -2.25 14.10
N SER A 116 -12.55 -2.84 12.90
CA SER A 116 -11.59 -3.91 12.64
C SER A 116 -11.11 -3.86 11.19
N GLY A 117 -9.84 -4.23 10.95
CA GLY A 117 -9.31 -4.37 9.59
C GLY A 117 -9.74 -5.69 8.92
N GLY A 118 -10.02 -6.72 9.74
CA GLY A 118 -10.32 -8.07 9.29
C GLY A 118 -11.82 -8.37 9.11
N LEU A 119 -12.50 -7.73 8.15
CA LEU A 119 -13.96 -7.90 8.00
C LEU A 119 -14.42 -9.23 7.40
N HIS A 120 -13.60 -9.89 6.59
CA HIS A 120 -14.06 -11.07 5.86
C HIS A 120 -14.20 -12.32 6.76
N GLY A 121 -13.54 -12.34 7.93
CA GLY A 121 -13.48 -13.53 8.79
C GLY A 121 -12.84 -14.72 8.06
N VAL A 122 -11.87 -14.47 7.19
CA VAL A 122 -11.18 -15.49 6.38
C VAL A 122 -9.67 -15.56 6.71
N GLY A 123 -9.09 -14.49 7.25
CA GLY A 123 -7.65 -14.32 7.47
C GLY A 123 -6.91 -15.51 8.10
N ILE A 124 -7.17 -15.79 9.38
CA ILE A 124 -6.46 -16.84 10.11
C ILE A 124 -6.74 -18.25 9.56
N HIS A 125 -7.91 -18.45 8.96
CA HIS A 125 -8.27 -19.70 8.29
C HIS A 125 -7.43 -19.92 7.02
N VAL A 126 -7.13 -18.87 6.28
CA VAL A 126 -6.25 -18.93 5.11
C VAL A 126 -4.83 -19.25 5.53
N VAL A 127 -4.34 -18.62 6.61
CA VAL A 127 -3.04 -18.98 7.20
C VAL A 127 -3.01 -20.46 7.56
N ASN A 128 -4.06 -20.97 8.21
CA ASN A 128 -4.17 -22.40 8.53
C ASN A 128 -4.17 -23.29 7.28
N ALA A 129 -4.98 -22.93 6.28
CA ALA A 129 -5.10 -23.69 5.05
C ALA A 129 -3.78 -23.74 4.26
N LEU A 130 -3.05 -22.62 4.18
CA LEU A 130 -1.87 -22.45 3.34
C LEU A 130 -0.55 -22.77 4.07
N SER A 131 -0.63 -23.21 5.32
CA SER A 131 0.54 -23.65 6.11
C SER A 131 0.67 -25.17 6.11
N ALA A 132 1.91 -25.66 6.13
CA ALA A 132 2.20 -27.07 6.38
C ALA A 132 1.69 -27.46 7.78
N PHE A 133 1.94 -26.60 8.78
CA PHE A 133 1.30 -26.69 10.08
C PHE A 133 1.05 -25.31 10.70
N VAL A 134 0.08 -25.26 11.60
CA VAL A 134 -0.16 -24.14 12.53
C VAL A 134 -0.32 -24.68 13.94
N GLU A 135 0.35 -24.07 14.90
CA GLU A 135 0.16 -24.27 16.33
C GLU A 135 -0.42 -23.00 16.92
N VAL A 136 -1.54 -23.13 17.62
CA VAL A 136 -2.16 -22.00 18.33
C VAL A 136 -2.11 -22.28 19.82
N ARG A 137 -1.42 -21.42 20.57
CA ARG A 137 -1.44 -21.40 22.02
C ARG A 137 -2.29 -20.24 22.51
N VAL A 138 -3.21 -20.53 23.43
CA VAL A 138 -4.09 -19.50 24.02
C VAL A 138 -3.87 -19.47 25.51
N ARG A 139 -3.65 -18.29 26.07
CA ARG A 139 -3.66 -18.04 27.51
C ARG A 139 -4.99 -17.37 27.85
N ARG A 140 -5.85 -18.04 28.60
CA ARG A 140 -7.19 -17.53 28.96
C ARG A 140 -7.76 -18.29 30.15
N GLY A 141 -8.35 -17.57 31.11
CA GLY A 141 -9.01 -18.17 32.26
C GLY A 141 -8.09 -18.97 33.18
N GLY A 142 -6.86 -18.49 33.39
CA GLY A 142 -5.88 -19.13 34.29
C GLY A 142 -5.18 -20.37 33.70
N LYS A 143 -5.35 -20.65 32.42
CA LYS A 143 -4.81 -21.84 31.74
C LYS A 143 -4.17 -21.49 30.41
N ARG A 144 -3.21 -22.32 30.01
CA ARG A 144 -2.64 -22.34 28.66
C ARG A 144 -3.16 -23.55 27.88
N TYR A 145 -3.69 -23.28 26.70
CA TYR A 145 -4.21 -24.27 25.77
C TYR A 145 -3.33 -24.36 24.54
N LEU A 146 -3.23 -25.54 23.94
CA LEU A 146 -2.56 -25.77 22.66
C LEU A 146 -3.47 -26.58 21.73
N GLN A 147 -3.54 -26.17 20.47
CA GLN A 147 -4.07 -27.00 19.39
C GLN A 147 -3.18 -26.89 18.14
N ARG A 148 -2.94 -28.02 17.49
CA ARG A 148 -2.16 -28.12 16.24
C ARG A 148 -3.05 -28.47 15.07
N PHE A 149 -2.76 -27.85 13.93
CA PHE A 149 -3.41 -28.06 12.64
C PHE A 149 -2.35 -28.35 11.58
N GLU A 150 -2.70 -29.18 10.60
CA GLU A 150 -1.87 -29.48 9.44
C GLU A 150 -2.69 -29.26 8.17
N ARG A 151 -2.25 -28.34 7.32
CA ARG A 151 -2.91 -27.99 6.05
C ARG A 151 -4.41 -27.68 6.20
N GLY A 152 -4.79 -26.96 7.25
CA GLY A 152 -6.17 -26.59 7.54
C GLY A 152 -6.97 -27.63 8.35
N ILE A 153 -6.41 -28.80 8.65
CA ILE A 153 -7.11 -29.89 9.34
C ILE A 153 -6.61 -29.99 10.78
N PRO A 154 -7.49 -30.12 11.80
CA PRO A 154 -7.06 -30.38 13.17
C PRO A 154 -6.20 -31.66 13.25
N ALA A 155 -4.96 -31.52 13.70
CA ALA A 155 -4.03 -32.63 13.90
C ALA A 155 -4.01 -33.10 15.37
N SER A 156 -4.50 -32.27 16.29
CA SER A 156 -4.70 -32.61 17.69
C SER A 156 -6.05 -32.08 18.20
N GLN A 157 -6.54 -32.67 19.28
CA GLN A 157 -7.57 -32.05 20.12
C GLN A 157 -6.98 -30.84 20.86
N LEU A 158 -7.85 -29.96 21.37
CA LEU A 158 -7.45 -28.87 22.25
C LEU A 158 -6.98 -29.43 23.60
N THR A 159 -5.72 -29.23 23.94
CA THR A 159 -5.13 -29.73 25.19
C THR A 159 -4.78 -28.59 26.14
N VAL A 160 -4.93 -28.81 27.45
CA VAL A 160 -4.43 -27.90 28.49
C VAL A 160 -2.97 -28.24 28.77
N GLU A 161 -2.05 -27.31 28.51
CA GLU A 161 -0.61 -27.50 28.78
C GLU A 161 -0.23 -27.18 30.23
N GLY A 162 -1.05 -26.40 30.94
CA GLY A 162 -0.80 -26.03 32.32
C GLY A 162 -1.59 -24.79 32.77
N GLU A 163 -1.32 -24.35 34.00
CA GLU A 163 -1.82 -23.09 34.53
C GLU A 163 -0.99 -21.92 33.98
N ASP A 164 -1.66 -20.82 33.66
CA ASP A 164 -1.04 -19.58 33.17
C ASP A 164 -1.93 -18.40 33.55
N ALA A 165 -1.39 -17.46 34.33
CA ALA A 165 -2.12 -16.29 34.80
C ALA A 165 -2.24 -15.18 33.74
N GLY A 166 -1.51 -15.30 32.62
CA GLY A 166 -1.53 -14.33 31.54
C GLY A 166 -2.75 -14.47 30.62
N THR A 167 -2.85 -13.54 29.67
CA THR A 167 -3.81 -13.57 28.57
C THR A 167 -3.11 -13.41 27.23
N GLY A 168 -3.77 -13.80 26.15
CA GLY A 168 -3.35 -13.55 24.78
C GLY A 168 -3.21 -14.81 23.94
N THR A 169 -2.80 -14.61 22.70
CA THR A 169 -2.69 -15.69 21.71
C THR A 169 -1.27 -15.74 21.15
N GLU A 170 -0.75 -16.94 20.94
CA GLU A 170 0.43 -17.21 20.14
C GLU A 170 0.01 -18.07 18.95
N VAL A 171 0.35 -17.62 17.74
CA VAL A 171 0.13 -18.35 16.50
C VAL A 171 1.49 -18.60 15.85
N ARG A 172 1.88 -19.86 15.77
CA ARG A 172 3.11 -20.31 15.13
C ARG A 172 2.78 -21.11 13.88
N PHE A 173 3.31 -20.72 12.73
CA PHE A 173 3.00 -21.41 11.47
C PHE A 173 4.22 -21.59 10.57
N LEU A 174 4.19 -22.64 9.76
CA LEU A 174 5.15 -22.91 8.69
C LEU A 174 4.41 -22.86 7.35
N PRO A 175 4.71 -21.91 6.44
CA PRO A 175 4.11 -21.87 5.10
C PRO A 175 4.31 -23.18 4.33
N ASP A 176 3.32 -23.62 3.55
CA ASP A 176 3.41 -24.89 2.82
C ASP A 176 4.24 -24.74 1.53
N PRO A 177 5.39 -25.44 1.39
CA PRO A 177 6.19 -25.39 0.16
C PRO A 177 5.49 -26.02 -1.05
N GLN A 178 4.35 -26.71 -0.86
CA GLN A 178 3.50 -27.17 -1.98
C GLN A 178 2.66 -26.05 -2.61
N ILE A 179 2.51 -24.92 -1.91
CA ILE A 179 1.68 -23.79 -2.33
C ILE A 179 2.54 -22.62 -2.80
N PHE A 180 3.59 -22.29 -2.06
CA PHE A 180 4.40 -21.11 -2.29
C PHE A 180 5.66 -21.41 -3.11
N GLU A 181 6.03 -20.46 -3.97
CA GLU A 181 7.28 -20.51 -4.74
C GLU A 181 8.52 -20.37 -3.84
N THR A 182 8.36 -19.65 -2.73
CA THR A 182 9.36 -19.49 -1.68
C THR A 182 8.68 -19.55 -0.32
N VAL A 183 9.37 -20.11 0.67
CA VAL A 183 8.94 -20.13 2.08
C VAL A 183 9.88 -19.31 2.97
N ILE A 184 10.75 -18.51 2.36
CA ILE A 184 11.70 -17.65 3.06
C ILE A 184 11.10 -16.26 3.19
N PHE A 185 10.77 -15.86 4.41
CA PHE A 185 10.32 -14.51 4.72
C PHE A 185 11.46 -13.49 4.56
N ASP A 186 11.15 -12.37 3.92
CA ASP A 186 11.99 -11.18 3.80
C ASP A 186 11.82 -10.32 5.06
N LYS A 187 12.93 -10.12 5.78
CA LYS A 187 12.91 -9.40 7.05
C LYS A 187 12.60 -7.91 6.87
N ASP A 188 13.03 -7.29 5.77
CA ASP A 188 12.89 -5.85 5.57
C ASP A 188 11.43 -5.51 5.25
N VAL A 189 10.74 -6.40 4.51
CA VAL A 189 9.31 -6.30 4.24
C VAL A 189 8.50 -6.44 5.53
N VAL A 190 8.81 -7.45 6.37
CA VAL A 190 8.12 -7.67 7.65
C VAL A 190 8.39 -6.52 8.63
N SER A 191 9.66 -6.16 8.84
CA SER A 191 10.08 -5.07 9.72
C SER A 191 9.43 -3.74 9.32
N GLY A 192 9.42 -3.41 8.02
CA GLY A 192 8.75 -2.21 7.50
C GLY A 192 7.26 -2.17 7.85
N ARG A 193 6.53 -3.27 7.64
CA ARG A 193 5.10 -3.36 7.96
C ARG A 193 4.83 -3.24 9.46
N LEU A 194 5.64 -3.88 10.30
CA LEU A 194 5.50 -3.81 11.76
C LEU A 194 5.77 -2.39 12.27
N ARG A 195 6.75 -1.70 11.67
CA ARG A 195 7.05 -0.30 11.97
C ARG A 195 5.87 0.62 11.64
N GLU A 196 5.27 0.47 10.46
CA GLU A 196 4.05 1.21 10.08
C GLU A 196 2.92 1.01 11.08
N LEU A 197 2.67 -0.25 11.48
CA LEU A 197 1.62 -0.59 12.44
C LEU A 197 1.87 0.04 13.81
N ALA A 198 3.12 0.13 14.26
CA ALA A 198 3.46 0.78 15.51
C ALA A 198 3.20 2.31 15.48
N PHE A 199 3.42 2.98 14.34
CA PHE A 199 3.03 4.38 14.17
C PHE A 199 1.51 4.59 14.18
N LEU A 200 0.77 3.67 13.56
CA LEU A 200 -0.70 3.74 13.52
C LEU A 200 -1.35 3.42 14.88
N ASN A 201 -0.60 2.81 15.79
CA ASN A 201 -1.09 2.38 17.10
C ASN A 201 -0.13 2.84 18.20
N PRO A 202 -0.16 4.12 18.60
CA PRO A 202 0.81 4.71 19.53
C PRO A 202 0.81 4.08 20.94
N THR A 203 -0.23 3.32 21.28
CA THR A 203 -0.35 2.60 22.55
C THR A 203 0.29 1.21 22.53
N ALA A 204 0.68 0.70 21.37
CA ALA A 204 1.27 -0.63 21.23
C ALA A 204 2.80 -0.59 21.14
N THR A 205 3.42 -1.65 21.62
CA THR A 205 4.83 -1.98 21.40
C THR A 205 4.88 -3.24 20.54
N ILE A 206 5.61 -3.17 19.43
CA ILE A 206 5.79 -4.31 18.53
C ILE A 206 7.26 -4.72 18.55
N HIS A 207 7.53 -5.95 18.99
CA HIS A 207 8.85 -6.56 18.97
C HIS A 207 9.01 -7.41 17.73
N PHE A 208 10.14 -7.26 17.04
CA PHE A 208 10.51 -8.10 15.90
C PHE A 208 11.85 -8.76 16.17
N ALA A 209 11.95 -10.05 15.90
CA ALA A 209 13.19 -10.80 15.99
C ALA A 209 13.32 -11.77 14.82
N ASP A 210 14.52 -11.86 14.27
CA ASP A 210 14.88 -12.84 13.25
C ASP A 210 15.99 -13.73 13.78
N GLU A 211 15.69 -15.00 14.06
CA GLU A 211 16.68 -15.92 14.60
C GLU A 211 17.75 -16.32 13.58
N ARG A 212 17.49 -16.14 12.28
CA ARG A 212 18.40 -16.54 11.21
C ARG A 212 19.68 -15.71 11.24
N ASP A 213 19.59 -14.42 11.55
CA ASP A 213 20.71 -13.51 11.70
C ASP A 213 20.88 -12.92 13.12
N GLY A 214 19.94 -13.20 14.03
CA GLY A 214 19.96 -12.74 15.42
C GLY A 214 19.52 -11.29 15.62
N SER A 215 19.02 -10.62 14.57
CA SER A 215 18.54 -9.25 14.65
C SER A 215 17.29 -9.13 15.54
N ARG A 216 17.18 -7.99 16.22
CA ARG A 216 16.05 -7.64 17.08
C ARG A 216 15.75 -6.16 16.94
N GLU A 217 14.49 -5.85 16.71
CA GLU A 217 13.97 -4.49 16.64
C GLU A 217 12.79 -4.35 17.60
N THR A 218 12.60 -3.16 18.15
CA THR A 218 11.42 -2.81 18.94
C THR A 218 10.86 -1.51 18.42
N PHE A 219 9.58 -1.51 18.09
CA PHE A 219 8.86 -0.38 17.52
C PHE A 219 7.84 0.12 18.56
N HIS A 220 8.01 1.34 19.00
CA HIS A 220 7.06 2.04 19.85
C HIS A 220 7.15 3.54 19.56
N TYR A 221 6.04 4.11 19.08
CA TYR A 221 5.99 5.47 18.55
C TYR A 221 4.82 6.25 19.16
N PRO A 222 5.02 6.86 20.35
CA PRO A 222 3.93 7.56 21.05
C PRO A 222 3.44 8.81 20.30
N GLY A 223 4.24 9.37 19.38
CA GLY A 223 3.83 10.50 18.54
C GLY A 223 2.97 10.10 17.33
N GLY A 224 2.67 8.80 17.17
CA GLY A 224 1.74 8.29 16.17
C GLY A 224 2.08 8.69 14.73
N ILE A 225 1.06 8.96 13.92
CA ILE A 225 1.24 9.33 12.51
C ILE A 225 1.91 10.71 12.32
N GLN A 226 1.87 11.59 13.32
CA GLN A 226 2.60 12.87 13.28
C GLN A 226 4.11 12.62 13.28
N GLN A 227 4.58 11.78 14.22
CA GLN A 227 5.98 11.34 14.25
C GLN A 227 6.35 10.59 12.97
N PHE A 228 5.44 9.78 12.43
CA PHE A 228 5.71 9.03 11.20
C PHE A 228 5.98 9.98 10.02
N VAL A 229 5.18 11.03 9.83
CA VAL A 229 5.41 12.04 8.79
C VAL A 229 6.76 12.76 8.99
N GLU A 230 7.12 13.07 10.23
CA GLU A 230 8.40 13.72 10.56
C GLU A 230 9.59 12.81 10.23
N GLU A 231 9.51 11.51 10.56
CA GLU A 231 10.55 10.53 10.21
C GLU A 231 10.67 10.32 8.70
N MET A 232 9.55 10.30 7.97
CA MET A 232 9.54 10.24 6.50
C MET A 232 10.18 11.48 5.84
N ASN A 233 10.21 12.61 6.56
CA ASN A 233 10.88 13.83 6.15
C ASN A 233 12.28 14.01 6.75
N ALA A 234 12.77 13.11 7.60
CA ALA A 234 14.04 13.29 8.32
C ALA A 234 15.26 13.41 7.37
N ASN A 235 15.24 12.71 6.23
CA ASN A 235 16.27 12.80 5.20
C ASN A 235 15.93 13.80 4.08
N LYS A 236 14.91 14.63 4.29
CA LYS A 236 14.47 15.71 3.40
C LYS A 236 14.67 17.05 4.13
N ASN A 237 14.45 18.18 3.45
CA ASN A 237 14.43 19.49 4.12
C ASN A 237 12.98 19.91 4.38
N PRO A 238 12.38 19.60 5.55
CA PRO A 238 11.02 20.03 5.86
C PRO A 238 10.92 21.55 5.93
N LEU A 239 9.82 22.10 5.43
CA LEU A 239 9.60 23.56 5.36
C LEU A 239 9.13 24.14 6.70
N PHE A 240 8.62 23.30 7.59
CA PHE A 240 8.13 23.68 8.92
C PHE A 240 8.13 22.48 9.85
N SER A 241 8.14 22.75 11.16
CA SER A 241 8.06 21.76 12.23
C SER A 241 7.32 22.38 13.43
N PRO A 242 6.51 21.61 14.18
CA PRO A 242 6.17 20.19 13.96
C PRO A 242 5.29 19.97 12.72
N ALA A 243 5.11 18.70 12.32
CA ALA A 243 4.16 18.35 11.27
C ALA A 243 2.73 18.79 11.66
N CYS A 244 1.93 19.21 10.68
CA CYS A 244 0.51 19.50 10.89
C CYS A 244 -0.21 18.19 11.22
N TYR A 245 -1.02 18.19 12.26
CA TYR A 245 -1.74 17.01 12.73
C TYR A 245 -3.14 17.41 13.19
N PHE A 246 -4.13 16.59 12.83
CA PHE A 246 -5.47 16.68 13.40
C PHE A 246 -6.12 15.31 13.47
N HIS A 247 -6.92 15.12 14.51
CA HIS A 247 -7.73 13.94 14.75
C HIS A 247 -9.15 14.36 15.08
N THR A 248 -10.13 13.89 14.32
CA THR A 248 -11.53 14.25 14.51
C THR A 248 -12.43 13.12 14.08
N ARG A 249 -13.68 13.15 14.55
CA ARG A 249 -14.72 12.22 14.12
C ARG A 249 -15.79 12.98 13.36
N ARG A 250 -16.12 12.52 12.15
CA ARG A 250 -17.26 13.00 11.37
C ARG A 250 -18.16 11.83 11.09
N GLU A 251 -19.43 11.96 11.51
CA GLU A 251 -20.39 10.86 11.44
C GLU A 251 -19.84 9.64 12.19
N ASP A 252 -19.75 8.48 11.52
CA ASP A 252 -19.16 7.25 12.03
C ASP A 252 -17.75 6.96 11.50
N VAL A 253 -17.10 7.98 10.93
CA VAL A 253 -15.72 7.90 10.45
C VAL A 253 -14.80 8.69 11.39
N ASP A 254 -13.86 7.97 11.98
CA ASP A 254 -12.71 8.56 12.67
C ASP A 254 -11.66 8.94 11.61
N VAL A 255 -11.21 10.18 11.62
CA VAL A 255 -10.30 10.75 10.62
C VAL A 255 -9.08 11.31 11.33
N GLU A 256 -7.92 10.73 11.05
CA GLU A 256 -6.63 11.11 11.59
C GLU A 256 -5.68 11.43 10.44
N VAL A 257 -5.16 12.65 10.40
CA VAL A 257 -4.29 13.11 9.30
C VAL A 257 -3.08 13.82 9.88
N ALA A 258 -1.92 13.48 9.33
CA ALA A 258 -0.68 14.24 9.51
C ALA A 258 -0.12 14.64 8.15
N LEU A 259 0.43 15.86 8.05
CA LEU A 259 1.07 16.34 6.83
C LEU A 259 2.21 17.31 7.10
N GLN A 260 3.21 17.28 6.23
CA GLN A 260 4.36 18.18 6.27
C GLN A 260 4.96 18.32 4.87
N TYR A 261 5.29 19.55 4.48
CA TYR A 261 5.95 19.82 3.21
C TYR A 261 7.47 19.79 3.37
N ASN A 262 8.15 19.39 2.30
CA ASN A 262 9.59 19.57 2.13
C ASN A 262 9.88 20.38 0.85
N ASP A 263 11.15 20.70 0.65
CA ASP A 263 11.63 21.46 -0.53
C ASP A 263 11.68 20.63 -1.84
N GLY A 264 11.47 19.32 -1.76
CA GLY A 264 11.44 18.39 -2.88
C GLY A 264 10.21 18.54 -3.78
N TYR A 265 10.12 17.69 -4.79
CA TYR A 265 9.09 17.79 -5.85
C TYR A 265 8.06 16.67 -5.80
N ASN A 266 8.41 15.56 -5.16
CA ASN A 266 7.59 14.36 -5.18
C ASN A 266 6.54 14.41 -4.06
N GLU A 267 5.31 14.07 -4.41
CA GLU A 267 4.24 13.74 -3.46
C GLU A 267 4.53 12.36 -2.85
N LEU A 268 4.35 12.23 -1.55
CA LEU A 268 4.32 10.94 -0.86
C LEU A 268 3.17 10.93 0.15
N VAL A 269 2.03 10.39 -0.28
CA VAL A 269 0.84 10.25 0.58
C VAL A 269 0.58 8.77 0.82
N LEU A 270 0.61 8.37 2.09
CA LEU A 270 0.20 7.03 2.52
C LEU A 270 -1.22 7.11 3.08
N SER A 271 -2.06 6.16 2.71
CA SER A 271 -3.44 6.11 3.19
C SER A 271 -3.78 4.77 3.82
N TYR A 272 -4.51 4.82 4.93
CA TYR A 272 -4.87 3.66 5.74
C TYR A 272 -6.35 3.67 6.07
N ALA A 273 -6.98 2.50 6.05
CA ALA A 273 -8.32 2.27 6.55
C ALA A 273 -8.27 1.11 7.56
N ASN A 274 -8.64 1.36 8.82
CA ASN A 274 -8.56 0.38 9.91
C ASN A 274 -7.17 -0.29 10.00
N ASN A 275 -6.10 0.51 9.97
CA ASN A 275 -4.68 0.08 9.98
C ASN A 275 -4.21 -0.71 8.75
N ILE A 276 -5.05 -0.85 7.72
CA ILE A 276 -4.70 -1.52 6.47
C ILE A 276 -4.25 -0.49 5.44
N GLY A 277 -3.06 -0.72 4.88
CA GLY A 277 -2.49 0.13 3.82
C GLY A 277 -3.31 0.01 2.53
N THR A 278 -3.83 1.15 2.08
CA THR A 278 -4.59 1.26 0.82
C THR A 278 -3.67 1.75 -0.30
N THR A 279 -2.91 0.84 -0.90
CA THR A 279 -1.87 1.16 -1.90
C THR A 279 -2.41 1.89 -3.12
N ASP A 280 -3.67 1.62 -3.49
CA ASP A 280 -4.34 2.21 -4.64
C ASP A 280 -5.24 3.39 -4.22
N GLY A 281 -5.18 3.77 -2.93
CA GLY A 281 -5.95 4.86 -2.35
C GLY A 281 -7.41 4.49 -2.10
N GLY A 282 -8.33 5.35 -2.52
CA GLY A 282 -9.76 5.14 -2.30
C GLY A 282 -10.50 6.43 -1.96
N THR A 283 -11.72 6.28 -1.49
CA THR A 283 -12.65 7.38 -1.22
C THR A 283 -12.13 8.36 -0.17
N HIS A 284 -11.49 7.88 0.90
CA HIS A 284 -10.80 8.69 1.92
C HIS A 284 -9.69 9.55 1.33
N LEU A 285 -8.80 8.97 0.51
CA LEU A 285 -7.70 9.72 -0.12
C LEU A 285 -8.23 10.79 -1.09
N MET A 286 -9.29 10.47 -1.84
CA MET A 286 -9.96 11.43 -2.72
C MET A 286 -10.55 12.61 -1.93
N GLY A 287 -11.19 12.34 -0.80
CA GLY A 287 -11.75 13.38 0.08
C GLY A 287 -10.66 14.28 0.66
N PHE A 288 -9.56 13.69 1.16
CA PHE A 288 -8.40 14.44 1.64
C PHE A 288 -7.82 15.36 0.56
N ARG A 289 -7.58 14.83 -0.65
CA ARG A 289 -7.00 15.60 -1.76
C ARG A 289 -7.87 16.78 -2.18
N ALA A 290 -9.19 16.58 -2.23
CA ALA A 290 -10.15 17.64 -2.55
C ALA A 290 -10.13 18.74 -1.48
N ALA A 291 -10.21 18.36 -0.20
CA ALA A 291 -10.18 19.28 0.92
C ALA A 291 -8.87 20.06 1.01
N HIS A 292 -7.72 19.39 0.93
CA HIS A 292 -6.40 20.00 0.99
C HIS A 292 -6.22 21.06 -0.12
N THR A 293 -6.61 20.74 -1.35
CA THR A 293 -6.54 21.67 -2.49
C THR A 293 -7.44 22.89 -2.26
N ARG A 294 -8.67 22.67 -1.78
CA ARG A 294 -9.64 23.73 -1.53
C ARG A 294 -9.22 24.64 -0.38
N SER A 295 -8.83 24.08 0.77
CA SER A 295 -8.40 24.84 1.95
C SER A 295 -7.22 25.77 1.65
N LEU A 296 -6.19 25.28 0.93
CA LEU A 296 -5.05 26.12 0.57
C LEU A 296 -5.43 27.22 -0.42
N ASN A 297 -6.29 26.95 -1.41
CA ASN A 297 -6.77 27.97 -2.34
C ASN A 297 -7.57 29.07 -1.62
N ASP A 298 -8.50 28.67 -0.75
CA ASP A 298 -9.36 29.59 -0.01
C ASP A 298 -8.51 30.47 0.92
N TYR A 299 -7.56 29.88 1.65
CA TYR A 299 -6.61 30.61 2.49
C TYR A 299 -5.73 31.57 1.67
N ALA A 300 -5.16 31.10 0.54
CA ALA A 300 -4.32 31.93 -0.33
C ALA A 300 -5.07 33.14 -0.90
N ARG A 301 -6.35 32.98 -1.26
CA ARG A 301 -7.21 34.09 -1.72
C ARG A 301 -7.54 35.05 -0.58
N LYS A 302 -7.94 34.52 0.58
CA LYS A 302 -8.31 35.32 1.76
C LYS A 302 -7.15 36.19 2.25
N GLN A 303 -5.93 35.66 2.26
CA GLN A 303 -4.72 36.38 2.70
C GLN A 303 -4.06 37.20 1.57
N GLY A 304 -4.62 37.20 0.36
CA GLY A 304 -4.13 38.01 -0.77
C GLY A 304 -2.89 37.47 -1.48
N TYR A 305 -2.44 36.24 -1.19
CA TYR A 305 -1.35 35.57 -1.92
C TYR A 305 -1.74 35.23 -3.36
N LEU A 306 -3.02 34.92 -3.58
CA LEU A 306 -3.59 34.64 -4.89
C LEU A 306 -4.67 35.68 -5.22
N LYS A 307 -4.51 36.39 -6.33
CA LYS A 307 -5.50 37.37 -6.79
C LYS A 307 -6.79 36.68 -7.26
N ALA A 308 -7.93 37.32 -7.05
CA ALA A 308 -9.23 36.75 -7.37
C ALA A 308 -9.43 36.42 -8.87
N ASP A 309 -8.78 37.20 -9.75
CA ASP A 309 -8.84 37.12 -11.21
C ASP A 309 -7.87 36.08 -11.82
N ARG A 310 -6.96 35.52 -11.01
CA ARG A 310 -6.07 34.45 -11.47
C ARG A 310 -6.69 33.06 -11.31
N GLU A 311 -6.25 32.16 -12.19
CA GLU A 311 -6.48 30.73 -12.04
C GLU A 311 -6.00 30.26 -10.67
N GLY A 312 -6.78 29.33 -10.07
CA GLY A 312 -6.46 28.70 -8.79
C GLY A 312 -5.20 27.84 -8.85
N LEU A 313 -4.68 27.51 -7.67
CA LEU A 313 -3.71 26.43 -7.53
C LEU A 313 -4.40 25.11 -7.86
N THR A 314 -3.81 24.31 -8.73
CA THR A 314 -4.32 22.97 -9.05
C THR A 314 -3.97 22.00 -7.93
N GLY A 315 -4.61 20.82 -7.94
CA GLY A 315 -4.28 19.79 -6.96
C GLY A 315 -2.83 19.31 -7.04
N GLU A 316 -2.23 19.27 -8.23
CA GLU A 316 -0.81 18.95 -8.41
C GLU A 316 0.09 20.01 -7.76
N ASP A 317 -0.21 21.30 -7.99
CA ASP A 317 0.55 22.41 -7.42
C ASP A 317 0.58 22.33 -5.89
N VAL A 318 -0.56 21.98 -5.29
CA VAL A 318 -0.73 21.85 -3.84
C VAL A 318 -0.06 20.60 -3.29
N ARG A 319 0.17 19.54 -4.07
CA ARG A 319 0.77 18.29 -3.56
C ARG A 319 2.29 18.19 -3.82
N GLU A 320 2.88 19.14 -4.54
CA GLU A 320 4.33 19.14 -4.78
C GLU A 320 5.12 19.24 -3.46
N GLY A 321 5.94 18.23 -3.17
CA GLY A 321 6.75 18.15 -1.94
C GLY A 321 5.95 17.81 -0.68
N LEU A 322 4.68 17.41 -0.81
CA LEU A 322 3.85 16.98 0.30
C LEU A 322 4.23 15.57 0.77
N VAL A 323 4.45 15.41 2.06
CA VAL A 323 4.37 14.11 2.74
C VAL A 323 3.15 14.13 3.64
N ALA A 324 2.27 13.13 3.51
CA ALA A 324 1.09 13.03 4.36
C ALA A 324 0.71 11.58 4.66
N ILE A 325 0.03 11.41 5.79
CA ILE A 325 -0.62 10.17 6.19
C ILE A 325 -2.10 10.47 6.41
N VAL A 326 -2.96 9.69 5.76
CA VAL A 326 -4.42 9.77 5.91
C VAL A 326 -4.90 8.44 6.47
N ALA A 327 -5.16 8.38 7.77
CA ALA A 327 -5.69 7.20 8.44
C ALA A 327 -7.17 7.41 8.80
N VAL A 328 -8.01 6.46 8.42
CA VAL A 328 -9.42 6.46 8.79
C VAL A 328 -9.80 5.20 9.56
N LYS A 329 -10.70 5.34 10.53
CA LYS A 329 -11.38 4.19 11.15
C LYS A 329 -12.85 4.21 10.77
N VAL A 330 -13.29 3.12 10.15
CA VAL A 330 -14.63 2.93 9.58
C VAL A 330 -15.24 1.67 10.20
N LEU A 331 -16.52 1.71 10.54
CA LEU A 331 -17.24 0.57 11.12
C LEU A 331 -17.34 -0.61 10.14
N GLU A 332 -17.72 -0.35 8.89
CA GLU A 332 -17.90 -1.36 7.84
C GLU A 332 -17.13 -0.95 6.57
N PRO A 333 -15.79 -1.03 6.54
CA PRO A 333 -15.04 -0.74 5.32
C PRO A 333 -15.39 -1.72 4.18
N GLN A 334 -15.55 -1.19 3.00
CA GLN A 334 -15.77 -1.93 1.77
C GLN A 334 -14.53 -1.73 0.92
N PHE A 335 -13.78 -2.80 0.70
CA PHE A 335 -12.59 -2.77 -0.13
C PHE A 335 -12.87 -3.33 -1.53
N GLU A 336 -12.21 -2.76 -2.53
CA GLU A 336 -12.18 -3.34 -3.86
C GLU A 336 -11.22 -4.53 -3.87
N GLY A 337 -11.79 -5.74 -3.91
CA GLY A 337 -11.03 -7.00 -3.92
C GLY A 337 -10.40 -7.38 -2.58
N GLN A 338 -9.78 -8.56 -2.55
CA GLN A 338 -9.27 -9.17 -1.32
C GLN A 338 -7.95 -8.56 -0.84
N THR A 339 -7.15 -7.97 -1.73
CA THR A 339 -5.88 -7.32 -1.36
C THR A 339 -6.09 -6.05 -0.53
N LYS A 340 -7.34 -5.59 -0.38
CA LYS A 340 -7.73 -4.38 0.36
C LYS A 340 -6.99 -3.12 -0.08
N ALA A 341 -6.56 -3.09 -1.34
CA ALA A 341 -5.73 -2.03 -1.91
C ALA A 341 -6.47 -0.70 -2.04
N ARG A 342 -7.81 -0.73 -2.20
CA ARG A 342 -8.63 0.47 -2.41
C ARG A 342 -9.90 0.46 -1.56
N LEU A 343 -10.17 1.58 -0.88
CA LEU A 343 -11.42 1.77 -0.12
C LEU A 343 -12.54 2.31 -1.02
N GLY A 344 -13.71 1.67 -0.98
CA GLY A 344 -14.87 1.93 -1.85
C GLY A 344 -16.07 2.61 -1.17
N ASN A 345 -16.07 2.81 0.15
CA ASN A 345 -17.18 3.48 0.87
C ASN A 345 -17.39 4.92 0.38
N SER A 346 -18.49 5.17 -0.32
CA SER A 346 -18.77 6.49 -0.91
C SER A 346 -18.94 7.60 0.14
N GLU A 347 -19.54 7.27 1.28
CA GLU A 347 -19.79 8.13 2.43
C GLU A 347 -18.49 8.62 3.10
N VAL A 348 -17.44 7.78 3.11
CA VAL A 348 -16.14 8.12 3.70
C VAL A 348 -15.50 9.31 2.99
N LYS A 349 -15.72 9.47 1.67
CA LYS A 349 -15.21 10.63 0.94
C LYS A 349 -15.73 11.94 1.55
N GLY A 350 -17.04 12.06 1.74
CA GLY A 350 -17.68 13.28 2.23
C GLY A 350 -17.29 13.59 3.68
N ALA A 351 -17.21 12.57 4.52
CA ALA A 351 -16.77 12.69 5.91
C ALA A 351 -15.31 13.20 6.00
N VAL A 352 -14.39 12.57 5.27
CA VAL A 352 -12.95 12.96 5.25
C VAL A 352 -12.75 14.34 4.64
N GLU A 353 -13.45 14.65 3.54
CA GLU A 353 -13.36 15.96 2.88
C GLU A 353 -13.81 17.08 3.84
N SER A 354 -14.95 16.91 4.50
CA SER A 354 -15.48 17.91 5.43
C SER A 354 -14.60 18.05 6.68
N ALA A 355 -14.16 16.92 7.27
CA ALA A 355 -13.25 16.89 8.41
C ALA A 355 -11.94 17.63 8.13
N THR A 356 -11.30 17.26 7.02
CA THR A 356 -10.02 17.81 6.59
C THR A 356 -10.14 19.29 6.29
N TYR A 357 -11.20 19.71 5.58
CA TYR A 357 -11.36 21.12 5.22
C TYR A 357 -11.47 22.01 6.46
N GLU A 358 -12.32 21.63 7.41
CA GLU A 358 -12.52 22.40 8.64
C GLU A 358 -11.24 22.48 9.48
N LYS A 359 -10.63 21.32 9.77
CA LYS A 359 -9.45 21.26 10.63
C LYS A 359 -8.21 21.88 10.00
N LEU A 360 -8.05 21.76 8.69
CA LEU A 360 -6.94 22.40 8.01
C LEU A 360 -7.12 23.91 7.95
N VAL A 361 -8.34 24.43 7.73
CA VAL A 361 -8.58 25.89 7.76
C VAL A 361 -8.32 26.45 9.16
N GLU A 362 -8.81 25.78 10.21
CA GLU A 362 -8.52 26.13 11.61
C GLU A 362 -6.99 26.20 11.85
N PHE A 363 -6.27 25.14 11.47
CA PHE A 363 -4.82 25.06 11.62
C PHE A 363 -4.06 26.18 10.87
N LEU A 364 -4.45 26.49 9.63
CA LEU A 364 -3.80 27.52 8.81
C LEU A 364 -3.99 28.93 9.39
N GLU A 365 -5.13 29.20 10.03
CA GLU A 365 -5.39 30.48 10.71
C GLU A 365 -4.63 30.58 12.03
N GLU A 366 -4.48 29.47 12.76
CA GLU A 366 -3.72 29.40 14.03
C GLU A 366 -2.20 29.44 13.82
N HIS A 367 -1.70 28.96 12.68
CA HIS A 367 -0.26 28.86 12.38
C HIS A 367 0.13 29.63 11.10
N PRO A 368 0.05 30.99 11.08
CA PRO A 368 0.34 31.77 9.88
C PRO A 368 1.70 31.53 9.24
N PRO A 369 2.83 31.36 9.98
CA PRO A 369 4.12 31.06 9.37
C PRO A 369 4.13 29.74 8.59
N THR A 370 3.51 28.70 9.16
CA THR A 370 3.37 27.39 8.52
C THR A 370 2.49 27.47 7.28
N ALA A 371 1.35 28.16 7.40
CA ALA A 371 0.43 28.38 6.29
C ALA A 371 1.09 29.14 5.14
N GLN A 372 1.88 30.18 5.44
CA GLN A 372 2.64 30.92 4.45
C GLN A 372 3.66 30.03 3.74
N ALA A 373 4.37 29.14 4.45
CA ALA A 373 5.31 28.20 3.86
C ALA A 373 4.61 27.24 2.88
N MET A 374 3.48 26.67 3.28
CA MET A 374 2.66 25.78 2.44
C MET A 374 2.17 26.48 1.17
N VAL A 375 1.58 27.68 1.30
CA VAL A 375 1.07 28.45 0.16
C VAL A 375 2.19 28.89 -0.77
N THR A 376 3.33 29.31 -0.22
CA THR A 376 4.50 29.73 -1.02
C THR A 376 5.03 28.57 -1.85
N LYS A 377 5.13 27.36 -1.26
CA LYS A 377 5.54 26.15 -1.97
C LYS A 377 4.58 25.83 -3.13
N ALA A 378 3.28 25.85 -2.89
CA ALA A 378 2.29 25.61 -3.93
C ALA A 378 2.31 26.69 -5.05
N LEU A 379 2.51 27.96 -4.71
CA LEU A 379 2.67 29.04 -5.69
C LEU A 379 3.92 28.86 -6.56
N GLN A 380 5.03 28.42 -5.98
CA GLN A 380 6.24 28.12 -6.73
C GLN A 380 6.02 26.96 -7.71
N ALA A 381 5.32 25.90 -7.27
CA ALA A 381 4.93 24.78 -8.13
C ALA A 381 4.04 25.26 -9.30
N ALA A 382 3.02 26.07 -9.02
CA ALA A 382 2.13 26.64 -10.04
C ALA A 382 2.89 27.49 -11.07
N GLN A 383 3.81 28.35 -10.62
CA GLN A 383 4.65 29.15 -11.51
C GLN A 383 5.56 28.27 -12.38
N ALA A 384 6.13 27.21 -11.81
CA ALA A 384 6.96 26.26 -12.54
C ALA A 384 6.14 25.49 -13.59
N ARG A 385 4.94 25.03 -13.24
CA ARG A 385 4.00 24.38 -14.18
C ARG A 385 3.62 25.31 -15.33
N GLU A 386 3.28 26.56 -15.06
CA GLU A 386 3.00 27.56 -16.11
C GLU A 386 4.21 27.81 -17.02
N ALA A 387 5.41 27.89 -16.44
CA ALA A 387 6.65 28.05 -17.20
C ALA A 387 6.93 26.82 -18.08
N ALA A 388 6.72 25.62 -17.55
CA ALA A 388 6.83 24.36 -18.30
C ALA A 388 5.81 24.30 -19.44
N ARG A 389 4.54 24.67 -19.20
CA ARG A 389 3.50 24.77 -20.23
C ARG A 389 3.92 25.71 -21.36
N LYS A 390 4.38 26.93 -21.02
CA LYS A 390 4.86 27.91 -22.01
C LYS A 390 6.08 27.40 -22.79
N ALA A 391 7.02 26.74 -22.13
CA ALA A 391 8.19 26.15 -22.78
C ALA A 391 7.81 25.00 -23.73
N ARG A 392 6.86 24.15 -23.34
CA ARG A 392 6.28 23.10 -24.19
C ARG A 392 5.58 23.69 -25.40
N GLU A 393 4.72 24.70 -25.23
CA GLU A 393 4.02 25.37 -26.34
C GLU A 393 4.98 26.02 -27.33
N LEU A 394 6.03 26.69 -26.84
CA LEU A 394 7.10 27.24 -27.67
C LEU A 394 7.84 26.15 -28.46
N THR A 395 8.10 25.00 -27.83
CA THR A 395 8.76 23.85 -28.47
C THR A 395 7.84 23.21 -29.52
N ARG A 396 6.55 23.04 -29.21
CA ARG A 396 5.53 22.49 -30.13
C ARG A 396 5.32 23.40 -31.33
N ARG A 397 5.25 24.73 -31.13
CA ARG A 397 5.15 25.72 -32.22
C ARG A 397 6.40 25.73 -33.09
N LYS A 398 7.60 25.62 -32.50
CA LYS A 398 8.85 25.46 -33.28
C LYS A 398 8.88 24.15 -34.06
N GLY A 399 8.47 23.03 -33.46
CA GLY A 399 8.37 21.73 -34.15
C GLY A 399 7.36 21.69 -35.29
N LEU A 400 6.26 22.45 -35.21
CA LEU A 400 5.29 22.61 -36.31
C LEU A 400 5.83 23.45 -37.47
N LEU A 401 6.70 24.42 -37.20
CA LEU A 401 7.34 25.27 -38.21
C LEU A 401 8.58 24.60 -38.85
N GLU A 402 9.24 23.67 -38.14
CA GLU A 402 10.44 22.96 -38.62
C GLU A 402 10.16 21.65 -39.38
N GLY A 403 8.90 21.26 -39.59
CA GLY A 403 8.54 20.20 -40.54
C GLY A 403 9.22 18.85 -40.29
N GLY A 404 8.65 18.05 -39.38
CA GLY A 404 8.76 16.58 -39.43
C GLY A 404 10.15 15.97 -39.24
N GLY A 405 10.56 15.82 -37.98
CA GLY A 405 11.64 14.90 -37.59
C GLY A 405 12.49 15.40 -36.44
N LEU A 406 12.87 14.49 -35.54
CA LEU A 406 13.97 14.71 -34.59
C LEU A 406 15.22 15.13 -35.38
N PRO A 407 15.82 16.32 -35.14
CA PRO A 407 16.97 16.77 -35.90
C PRO A 407 18.14 15.79 -35.81
N GLY A 408 18.37 15.02 -36.88
CA GLY A 408 19.61 14.28 -37.17
C GLY A 408 20.04 13.15 -36.22
N ARG A 409 19.27 12.78 -35.19
CA ARG A 409 19.72 11.82 -34.15
C ARG A 409 19.03 10.47 -34.14
N LEU A 410 17.70 10.42 -34.35
CA LEU A 410 16.99 9.15 -34.44
C LEU A 410 17.25 8.53 -35.81
N ALA A 411 17.82 7.33 -35.83
CA ALA A 411 17.78 6.50 -37.02
C ALA A 411 16.46 5.73 -37.00
N ASP A 412 15.49 6.13 -37.80
CA ASP A 412 14.15 5.53 -37.81
C ASP A 412 14.10 4.18 -38.56
N CYS A 413 13.04 3.41 -38.38
CA CYS A 413 12.71 2.18 -39.13
C CYS A 413 11.67 2.46 -40.24
N HIS A 414 11.42 1.50 -41.14
CA HIS A 414 10.45 1.68 -42.23
C HIS A 414 9.00 1.40 -41.77
N SER A 415 8.83 0.42 -40.88
CA SER A 415 7.53 0.04 -40.34
C SER A 415 6.93 1.17 -39.51
N ARG A 416 5.62 1.39 -39.70
CA ARG A 416 4.82 2.31 -38.89
C ARG A 416 3.88 1.58 -37.92
N ASP A 417 3.93 0.25 -37.86
CA ASP A 417 3.11 -0.53 -36.93
C ASP A 417 3.83 -0.65 -35.57
N PRO A 418 3.30 -0.02 -34.50
CA PRO A 418 3.94 -0.03 -33.19
C PRO A 418 4.10 -1.43 -32.58
N ARG A 419 3.32 -2.42 -33.03
CA ARG A 419 3.34 -3.79 -32.49
C ARG A 419 4.56 -4.59 -32.91
N VAL A 420 5.22 -4.18 -33.98
CA VAL A 420 6.41 -4.85 -34.54
C VAL A 420 7.66 -3.98 -34.48
N SER A 421 7.48 -2.66 -34.35
CA SER A 421 8.59 -1.72 -34.30
C SER A 421 9.29 -1.76 -32.94
N GLU A 422 10.62 -1.77 -32.98
CA GLU A 422 11.49 -1.78 -31.81
C GLU A 422 12.35 -0.51 -31.80
N ILE A 423 12.57 0.09 -30.63
CA ILE A 423 13.51 1.21 -30.45
C ILE A 423 14.65 0.81 -29.51
N PHE A 424 15.89 0.97 -29.98
CA PHE A 424 17.09 0.70 -29.21
C PHE A 424 17.72 2.01 -28.72
N LEU A 425 17.87 2.14 -27.41
CA LEU A 425 18.58 3.24 -26.76
C LEU A 425 20.05 2.85 -26.59
N VAL A 426 20.97 3.63 -27.16
CA VAL A 426 22.41 3.30 -27.19
C VAL A 426 23.26 4.42 -26.64
N GLU A 427 24.33 4.09 -25.92
CA GLU A 427 25.24 5.08 -25.33
C GLU A 427 26.21 5.65 -26.37
N GLY A 428 26.01 6.92 -26.72
CA GLY A 428 26.86 7.67 -27.64
C GLY A 428 26.75 7.26 -29.10
N ASP A 429 27.40 8.02 -29.98
CA ASP A 429 27.33 7.79 -31.43
C ASP A 429 28.18 6.61 -31.88
N SER A 430 29.18 6.21 -31.10
CA SER A 430 30.04 5.07 -31.43
C SER A 430 29.21 3.78 -31.43
N ALA A 431 28.52 3.50 -30.31
CA ALA A 431 27.58 2.39 -30.24
C ALA A 431 26.40 2.58 -31.21
N GLY A 432 25.91 3.82 -31.37
CA GLY A 432 24.87 4.15 -32.34
C GLY A 432 25.23 3.86 -33.79
N GLY A 433 26.49 4.09 -34.19
CA GLY A 433 26.99 3.79 -35.53
C GLY A 433 26.99 2.29 -35.80
N SER A 434 27.54 1.51 -34.87
CA SER A 434 27.58 0.04 -34.97
C SER A 434 26.17 -0.56 -34.97
N ALA A 435 25.30 -0.11 -34.05
CA ALA A 435 23.91 -0.55 -33.99
C ALA A 435 23.13 -0.19 -35.27
N LYS A 436 23.34 1.03 -35.80
CA LYS A 436 22.71 1.46 -37.06
C LYS A 436 23.13 0.63 -38.27
N GLN A 437 24.38 0.14 -38.29
CA GLN A 437 24.88 -0.72 -39.37
C GLN A 437 24.35 -2.16 -39.25
N GLY A 438 24.22 -2.69 -38.04
CA GLY A 438 23.79 -4.06 -37.78
C GLY A 438 22.28 -4.30 -37.70
N ARG A 439 21.47 -3.23 -37.60
CA ARG A 439 20.01 -3.35 -37.41
C ARG A 439 19.28 -3.87 -38.65
N ASN A 440 18.13 -4.51 -38.40
CA ASN A 440 17.11 -4.67 -39.43
C ASN A 440 16.35 -3.35 -39.60
N ARG A 441 16.57 -2.66 -40.72
CA ARG A 441 15.97 -1.34 -41.00
C ARG A 441 14.46 -1.38 -41.18
N GLU A 442 13.87 -2.56 -41.34
CA GLU A 442 12.43 -2.71 -41.51
C GLU A 442 11.69 -2.33 -40.23
N PHE A 443 12.13 -2.83 -39.07
CA PHE A 443 11.42 -2.64 -37.81
C PHE A 443 12.26 -2.11 -36.64
N GLN A 444 13.58 -1.92 -36.80
CA GLN A 444 14.45 -1.49 -35.69
C GLN A 444 14.92 -0.04 -35.84
N ALA A 445 14.54 0.82 -34.90
CA ALA A 445 14.98 2.20 -34.75
C ALA A 445 16.12 2.31 -33.73
N ILE A 446 17.08 3.22 -33.94
CA ILE A 446 18.22 3.44 -33.05
C ILE A 446 18.23 4.90 -32.59
N LEU A 447 18.20 5.12 -31.27
CA LEU A 447 18.31 6.44 -30.64
C LEU A 447 19.60 6.50 -29.80
N PRO A 448 20.66 7.17 -30.29
CA PRO A 448 21.86 7.42 -29.52
C PRO A 448 21.63 8.50 -28.45
N LEU A 449 21.96 8.18 -27.21
CA LEU A 449 21.93 9.08 -26.05
C LEU A 449 23.34 9.60 -25.77
N ARG A 450 23.52 10.93 -25.75
CA ARG A 450 24.83 11.54 -25.44
C ARG A 450 24.81 12.17 -24.05
N GLY A 451 25.88 11.93 -23.29
CA GLY A 451 26.05 12.47 -21.95
C GLY A 451 25.25 11.70 -20.91
N LYS A 452 25.38 12.12 -19.65
CA LYS A 452 24.67 11.51 -18.53
C LYS A 452 23.21 11.97 -18.55
N ILE A 453 22.29 11.00 -18.47
CA ILE A 453 20.88 11.30 -18.26
C ILE A 453 20.73 12.03 -16.92
N LEU A 454 19.96 13.12 -16.93
CA LEU A 454 19.66 13.87 -15.72
C LEU A 454 18.96 12.94 -14.72
N ASN A 455 19.40 12.95 -13.45
CA ASN A 455 18.68 12.24 -12.41
C ASN A 455 17.31 12.90 -12.20
N VAL A 456 16.26 12.23 -12.67
CA VAL A 456 14.88 12.72 -12.67
C VAL A 456 14.27 12.74 -11.27
N GLU A 457 14.73 11.89 -10.34
CA GLU A 457 14.25 11.85 -8.95
C GLU A 457 14.54 13.17 -8.20
N LYS A 458 15.62 13.85 -8.60
CA LYS A 458 16.11 15.10 -7.99
C LYS A 458 15.88 16.33 -8.85
N ALA A 459 15.20 16.20 -9.99
CA ALA A 459 15.03 17.28 -10.95
C ALA A 459 13.54 17.63 -11.14
N ARG A 460 13.26 18.92 -11.25
CA ARG A 460 11.93 19.43 -11.60
C ARG A 460 11.58 19.13 -13.05
N LEU A 461 10.28 19.05 -13.34
CA LEU A 461 9.73 18.77 -14.66
C LEU A 461 10.18 19.77 -15.74
N ASP A 462 10.26 21.06 -15.42
CA ASP A 462 10.74 22.11 -16.34
C ASP A 462 12.20 21.87 -16.75
N LYS A 463 13.07 21.56 -15.78
CA LYS A 463 14.48 21.22 -16.01
C LYS A 463 14.62 19.91 -16.79
N MET A 464 13.74 18.95 -16.55
CA MET A 464 13.67 17.70 -17.32
C MET A 464 13.32 17.98 -18.80
N LEU A 465 12.35 18.85 -19.07
CA LEU A 465 11.92 19.19 -20.44
C LEU A 465 12.94 20.07 -21.19
N GLN A 466 13.74 20.85 -20.47
CA GLN A 466 14.88 21.58 -21.04
C GLN A 466 16.05 20.66 -21.38
N ASN A 467 16.14 19.48 -20.75
CA ASN A 467 17.17 18.50 -21.06
C ASN A 467 16.93 17.87 -22.44
N GLU A 468 17.91 18.03 -23.33
CA GLU A 468 17.81 17.55 -24.71
C GLU A 468 17.66 16.03 -24.81
N VAL A 469 18.33 15.26 -23.94
CA VAL A 469 18.26 13.79 -23.94
C VAL A 469 16.86 13.32 -23.59
N ILE A 470 16.27 13.88 -22.53
CA ILE A 470 14.90 13.58 -22.10
C ILE A 470 13.90 13.99 -23.18
N ARG A 471 14.03 15.19 -23.74
CA ARG A 471 13.13 15.66 -24.81
C ARG A 471 13.18 14.76 -26.05
N ASN A 472 14.37 14.31 -26.44
CA ASN A 472 14.53 13.41 -27.58
C ASN A 472 13.88 12.05 -27.31
N LEU A 473 13.99 11.53 -26.08
CA LEU A 473 13.35 10.28 -25.67
C LEU A 473 11.82 10.38 -25.73
N ILE A 474 11.24 11.44 -25.16
CA ILE A 474 9.78 11.68 -25.19
C ILE A 474 9.28 11.77 -26.63
N THR A 475 10.03 12.49 -27.48
CA THR A 475 9.65 12.66 -28.89
C THR A 475 9.78 11.37 -29.69
N ALA A 476 10.77 10.52 -29.39
CA ALA A 476 10.98 9.25 -30.07
C ALA A 476 9.95 8.18 -29.67
N LEU A 477 9.52 8.17 -28.41
CA LEU A 477 8.50 7.25 -27.92
C LEU A 477 7.08 7.70 -28.30
N GLY A 478 6.84 9.00 -28.41
CA GLY A 478 5.54 9.55 -28.81
C GLY A 478 4.43 9.41 -27.76
N THR A 479 4.73 8.88 -26.58
CA THR A 479 3.75 8.62 -25.51
C THR A 479 3.43 9.84 -24.64
N ASN A 480 4.07 10.99 -24.86
CA ASN A 480 4.10 12.12 -23.90
C ASN A 480 4.53 11.68 -22.48
N ILE A 481 4.30 12.50 -21.45
CA ILE A 481 4.67 12.23 -20.05
C ILE A 481 3.62 12.77 -19.07
N GLY A 482 3.56 12.19 -17.87
CA GLY A 482 2.68 12.66 -16.79
C GLY A 482 1.19 12.43 -17.12
N GLU A 483 0.34 13.42 -16.82
CA GLU A 483 -1.11 13.32 -17.10
C GLU A 483 -1.46 13.28 -18.59
N GLU A 484 -0.56 13.71 -19.48
CA GLU A 484 -0.76 13.65 -20.93
C GLU A 484 -0.25 12.32 -21.52
N MET A 485 0.22 11.39 -20.68
CA MET A 485 0.78 10.13 -21.13
C MET A 485 -0.30 9.25 -21.76
N ASP A 486 -0.04 8.79 -22.98
CA ASP A 486 -0.90 7.89 -23.75
C ASP A 486 -0.06 6.68 -24.17
N LEU A 487 -0.47 5.48 -23.72
CA LEU A 487 0.30 4.23 -23.80
C LEU A 487 -0.07 3.38 -25.01
#